data_AF-A0A958ANT6-F1
#
_entry.id   AF-A0A958ANT6-F1
#
_cell.length_a   1.000
_cell.length_b   1.000
_cell.length_c   1.000
_cell.angle_alpha   90.00
_cell.angle_beta   90.00
_cell.angle_gamma   90.00
#
_symmetry.space_group_name_H-M   'P 1'
#
loop_
_entity.id
_entity.type
_entity.pdbx_description
1 polymer ?
#
loop_
_entity_poly.entity_id
_entity_poly.type
_entity_poly.pdbx_seq_one_letter_code
_entity_poly.pdbx_strand_id
1 'polypeptide(L)'
;MSQAAKPLSMSFTSGTLLYHESLTVAELYQELEDWDIVREQVVADNRLQLRTLNASKRIYREISSRLRLLTADELTLLCAGSR
;
A
#
# COMPACT_ATOMS: atom_id res chain seq x y z
N MET A 1 -21.28 17.06 -5.23
CA MET A 1 -20.21 17.32 -4.23
C MET A 1 -18.89 17.08 -4.95
N SER A 2 -18.19 18.15 -5.32
CA SER A 2 -16.99 18.08 -6.15
C SER A 2 -15.81 17.53 -5.35
N GLN A 3 -15.30 16.34 -5.72
CA GLN A 3 -14.09 15.79 -5.15
C GLN A 3 -12.89 16.40 -5.89
N ALA A 4 -12.11 17.23 -5.18
CA ALA A 4 -10.87 17.79 -5.71
C ALA A 4 -9.85 16.66 -5.87
N ALA A 5 -9.37 16.45 -7.11
CA ALA A 5 -8.36 15.45 -7.41
C ALA A 5 -7.05 15.81 -6.69
N LYS A 6 -6.68 14.98 -5.70
CA LYS A 6 -5.45 15.14 -4.91
C LYS A 6 -4.25 14.87 -5.82
N PRO A 7 -3.21 15.73 -5.82
CA PRO A 7 -2.08 15.57 -6.74
C PRO A 7 -1.32 14.27 -6.43
N LEU A 8 -1.31 13.35 -7.40
CA LEU A 8 -0.60 12.09 -7.34
C LEU A 8 0.88 12.35 -7.66
N SER A 9 1.74 12.24 -6.65
CA SER A 9 3.19 12.17 -6.86
C SER A 9 3.52 10.85 -7.56
N MET A 10 3.65 10.86 -8.89
CA MET A 10 4.11 9.70 -9.66
C MET A 10 5.62 9.53 -9.48
N SER A 11 6.02 9.01 -8.32
CA SER A 11 7.38 8.52 -8.10
C SER A 11 7.55 7.20 -8.85
N PHE A 12 7.89 7.25 -10.15
CA PHE A 12 8.09 6.08 -11.02
C PHE A 12 9.45 5.39 -10.75
N THR A 13 9.88 5.31 -9.49
CA THR A 13 11.27 4.94 -9.13
C THR A 13 11.48 3.44 -9.02
N SER A 14 10.50 2.61 -9.34
CA SER A 14 10.70 1.18 -9.58
C SER A 14 9.73 0.77 -10.66
N GLY A 15 10.23 0.33 -11.82
CA GLY A 15 9.42 -0.06 -13.00
C GLY A 15 8.57 -1.32 -12.79
N THR A 16 8.15 -1.58 -11.55
CA THR A 16 7.34 -2.71 -11.11
C THR A 16 6.00 -2.16 -10.64
N LEU A 17 4.91 -2.80 -11.04
CA LEU A 17 3.54 -2.43 -10.64
C LEU A 17 3.32 -2.51 -9.12
N LEU A 18 4.27 -3.11 -8.37
CA LEU A 18 4.22 -3.37 -6.93
C LEU A 18 2.92 -4.07 -6.54
N TYR A 19 2.40 -4.93 -7.43
CA TYR A 19 1.07 -5.50 -7.30
C TYR A 19 0.98 -6.40 -6.06
N HIS A 20 1.93 -7.31 -5.88
CA HIS A 20 1.95 -8.22 -4.74
C HIS A 20 2.12 -7.45 -3.42
N GLU A 21 3.02 -6.48 -3.40
CA GLU A 21 3.24 -5.64 -2.23
C GLU A 21 2.01 -4.77 -1.92
N SER A 22 1.29 -4.30 -2.95
CA SER A 22 0.06 -3.54 -2.78
C SER A 22 -1.06 -4.40 -2.18
N LEU A 23 -1.19 -5.66 -2.62
CA LEU A 23 -2.13 -6.61 -2.02
C LEU A 23 -1.78 -6.88 -0.56
N THR A 24 -0.52 -7.22 -0.27
CA THR A 24 -0.07 -7.49 1.10
C THR A 24 -0.37 -6.33 2.05
N VAL A 25 -0.16 -5.08 1.62
CA VAL A 25 -0.45 -3.89 2.44
C VAL A 25 -1.96 -3.64 2.54
N ALA A 26 -2.72 -3.87 1.47
CA ALA A 26 -4.17 -3.67 1.47
C ALA A 26 -4.89 -4.70 2.37
N GLU A 27 -4.47 -5.97 2.33
CA GLU A 27 -4.98 -7.04 3.19
C GLU A 27 -4.70 -6.74 4.67
N LEU A 28 -3.45 -6.35 5.00
CA LEU A 28 -3.10 -5.93 6.36
C LEU A 28 -3.94 -4.74 6.84
N TYR A 29 -4.25 -3.80 5.96
CA TYR A 29 -5.11 -2.67 6.31
C TYR A 29 -6.56 -3.08 6.53
N GLN A 30 -7.09 -4.08 5.81
CA GLN A 30 -8.43 -4.62 6.09
C GLN A 30 -8.51 -5.30 7.46
N GLU A 31 -7.42 -5.92 7.91
CA GLU A 31 -7.37 -6.60 9.21
C GLU A 31 -7.19 -5.62 10.38
N LEU A 32 -6.39 -4.57 10.19
CA LEU A 32 -5.97 -3.67 11.27
C LEU A 32 -6.70 -2.34 11.32
N GLU A 33 -7.22 -1.87 10.18
CA GLU A 33 -7.87 -0.58 9.98
C GLU A 33 -7.04 0.66 10.41
N ASP A 34 -5.74 0.49 10.68
CA ASP A 34 -4.83 1.54 11.13
C ASP A 34 -3.51 1.51 10.34
N TRP A 35 -3.24 2.58 9.59
CA TRP A 35 -2.05 2.67 8.76
C TRP A 35 -0.72 2.75 9.51
N ASP A 36 -0.72 3.23 10.76
CA ASP A 36 0.48 3.29 11.58
C ASP A 36 0.84 1.89 12.10
N ILE A 37 -0.16 1.10 12.50
CA ILE A 37 0.02 -0.31 12.87
C ILE A 37 0.45 -1.12 11.63
N VAL A 38 -0.21 -0.94 10.48
CA VAL A 38 0.18 -1.61 9.23
C VAL A 38 1.63 -1.29 8.87
N ARG A 39 2.06 -0.02 9.02
CA ARG A 39 3.45 0.38 8.77
C ARG A 39 4.42 -0.37 9.67
N GLU A 40 4.12 -0.44 10.95
CA GLU A 40 4.96 -1.12 11.93
C GLU A 40 5.08 -2.60 11.57
N GLN A 41 3.96 -3.27 11.31
CA GLN A 41 3.95 -4.70 11.01
C GLN A 41 4.65 -5.03 9.68
N VAL A 42 4.41 -4.24 8.63
CA VAL A 42 5.08 -4.40 7.33
C VAL A 42 6.61 -4.35 7.47
N VAL A 43 7.10 -3.44 8.33
CA VAL A 43 8.52 -3.21 8.52
C VAL A 43 9.14 -4.22 9.49
N ALA A 44 8.48 -4.50 10.60
CA ALA A 44 8.95 -5.41 11.64
C ALA A 44 9.01 -6.86 11.15
N ASP A 45 7.97 -7.32 10.45
CA ASP A 45 7.84 -8.70 10.01
C ASP A 45 8.40 -8.93 8.59
N ASN A 46 9.01 -7.90 7.98
CA ASN A 46 9.48 -7.92 6.60
C ASN A 46 8.41 -8.49 5.62
N ARG A 47 7.16 -8.04 5.75
CA ARG A 47 6.02 -8.58 4.98
C ARG A 47 6.20 -8.43 3.47
N LEU A 48 6.98 -7.44 3.04
CA LEU A 48 7.31 -7.20 1.63
C LEU A 48 8.48 -8.06 1.12
N GLN A 49 9.13 -8.84 1.98
CA GLN A 49 10.27 -9.71 1.65
C GLN A 49 11.43 -8.97 0.95
N LEU A 50 11.66 -7.71 1.32
CA LEU A 50 12.68 -6.87 0.69
C LEU A 50 14.02 -7.05 1.38
N ARG A 51 15.10 -7.00 0.58
CA ARG A 51 16.48 -7.26 1.06
C ARG A 51 16.98 -6.26 2.10
N THR A 52 16.39 -5.07 2.17
CA THR A 52 16.82 -4.03 3.11
C THR A 52 15.63 -3.31 3.72
N LEU A 53 15.82 -2.88 4.97
CA LEU A 53 14.86 -2.05 5.70
C LEU A 53 14.53 -0.74 4.96
N ASN A 54 15.53 -0.14 4.32
CA ASN A 54 15.35 1.11 3.57
C ASN A 54 14.50 0.90 2.32
N ALA A 55 14.67 -0.23 1.62
CA ALA A 55 13.79 -0.60 0.52
C ALA A 55 12.36 -0.83 1.02
N SER A 56 12.17 -1.59 2.10
CA SER A 56 10.84 -1.80 2.70
C SER A 56 10.13 -0.50 3.04
N LYS A 57 10.82 0.41 3.74
CA LYS A 57 10.26 1.73 4.10
C LYS A 57 9.91 2.58 2.87
N ARG A 58 10.74 2.54 1.81
CA ARG A 58 10.48 3.28 0.57
C ARG A 58 9.26 2.72 -0.16
N ILE A 59 9.22 1.40 -0.38
CA ILE A 59 8.14 0.73 -1.10
C ILE A 59 6.82 0.85 -0.33
N TYR A 60 6.83 0.67 1.00
CA TYR A 60 5.66 0.90 1.84
C TYR A 60 5.09 2.32 1.69
N ARG A 61 5.95 3.35 1.68
CA ARG A 61 5.50 4.74 1.50
C ARG A 61 4.82 4.96 0.15
N GLU A 62 5.38 4.38 -0.91
CA GLU A 62 4.81 4.49 -2.26
C GLU A 62 3.42 3.81 -2.31
N ILE A 63 3.32 2.58 -1.81
CA ILE A 63 2.09 1.78 -1.80
C ILE A 63 1.03 2.43 -0.93
N SER A 64 1.34 2.72 0.34
CA SER A 64 0.37 3.33 1.26
C SER A 64 -0.12 4.69 0.75
N SER A 65 0.72 5.46 0.05
CA SER A 65 0.27 6.71 -0.57
C SER A 65 -0.79 6.49 -1.66
N ARG A 66 -0.68 5.41 -2.44
CA ARG A 66 -1.65 5.04 -3.48
C ARG A 66 -2.92 4.44 -2.89
N LEU A 67 -2.78 3.50 -1.95
CA LEU A 67 -3.91 2.83 -1.32
C LEU A 67 -4.79 3.79 -0.51
N ARG A 68 -4.19 4.80 0.15
CA ARG A 68 -4.94 5.86 0.86
C ARG A 68 -5.77 6.77 -0.05
N LEU A 69 -5.63 6.68 -1.37
CA LEU A 69 -6.47 7.40 -2.32
C LEU A 69 -7.72 6.60 -2.71
N LEU A 70 -7.72 5.30 -2.43
CA LEU A 70 -8.84 4.43 -2.70
C LEU A 70 -9.88 4.55 -1.58
N THR A 71 -11.15 4.39 -1.96
CA THR A 71 -12.26 4.19 -1.03
C THR A 71 -12.19 2.80 -0.39
N ALA A 72 -12.91 2.62 0.71
CA ALA A 72 -13.00 1.31 1.37
C ALA A 72 -13.52 0.21 0.42
N ASP A 73 -14.49 0.56 -0.44
CA ASP A 73 -15.04 -0.37 -1.44
C ASP A 73 -14.00 -0.73 -2.51
N GLU A 74 -13.22 0.24 -2.98
CA GLU A 74 -12.12 0.00 -3.93
C GLU A 74 -10.98 -0.83 -3.32
N LEU A 75 -10.64 -0.61 -2.05
CA LEU A 75 -9.68 -1.46 -1.32
C LEU A 75 -10.20 -2.89 -1.16
N THR A 76 -11.50 -3.04 -0.90
CA THR A 76 -12.18 -4.34 -0.83
C THR A 76 -12.13 -5.05 -2.17
N LEU A 77 -12.46 -4.34 -3.25
CA LEU A 77 -12.38 -4.87 -4.61
C LEU A 77 -10.96 -5.27 -4.99
N LEU A 78 -9.95 -4.48 -4.60
CA LEU A 78 -8.54 -4.78 -4.85
C LEU A 78 -8.13 -6.12 -4.21
N CYS A 79 -8.54 -6.38 -2.97
CA CYS A 79 -8.23 -7.62 -2.27
C CYS A 79 -9.10 -8.81 -2.74
N ALA A 80 -10.33 -8.56 -3.20
CA ALA A 80 -11.23 -9.60 -3.69
C ALA A 80 -10.92 -10.03 -5.15
N GLY A 81 -10.43 -9.11 -5.98
CA GLY A 81 -10.16 -9.32 -7.41
C GLY A 81 -8.80 -9.95 -7.72
N SER A 82 -8.01 -10.32 -6.72
CA SER A 82 -6.67 -10.93 -6.85
C SER A 82 -6.67 -12.47 -6.95
N ARG A 83 -7.82 -13.08 -7.26
CA ARG A 83 -8.00 -14.54 -7.37
C ARG A 83 -7.79 -15.07 -8.78
#